data_AF-A0AAE3FL50-F1
#
_entry.id   AF-A0AAE3FL50-F1
#
_cell.length_a   1.000
_cell.length_b   1.000
_cell.length_c   1.000
_cell.angle_alpha   90.00
_cell.angle_beta   90.00
_cell.angle_gamma   90.00
#
_symmetry.space_group_name_H-M   'P 1'
#
loop_
_entity.id
_entity.type
_entity.pdbx_description
1 polymer ?
#
loop_
_entity_poly.entity_id
_entity_poly.type
_entity_poly.pdbx_seq_one_letter_code
_entity_poly.pdbx_strand_id
1 'polypeptide(L)'
;MQRLSTGIPEFDKLIEGGIPQGFFVALTGEPGTGKTIFAESFINEGLKEGDPCIYVTTEESRDSIIAQAKQFNWNFEDYLEKRLIII
;
A
#
# COMPACT_ATOMS: atom_id res chain seq x y z
N MET A 1 14.97 10.45 11.85
CA MET A 1 13.53 10.53 11.53
C MET A 1 13.11 9.13 11.13
N GLN A 2 12.03 8.60 11.71
CA GLN A 2 11.53 7.28 11.33
C GLN A 2 11.01 7.33 9.88
N ARG A 3 11.32 6.30 9.09
CA ARG A 3 10.87 6.14 7.71
C ARG A 3 10.09 4.83 7.59
N LEU A 4 9.04 4.86 6.78
CA LEU A 4 8.14 3.74 6.51
C LEU A 4 8.53 3.13 5.16
N SER A 5 8.74 1.81 5.14
CA SER A 5 9.03 1.03 3.93
C SER A 5 7.87 1.15 2.93
N THR A 6 8.18 1.22 1.64
CA THR A 6 7.17 1.15 0.56
C THR A 6 6.81 -0.29 0.19
N GLY A 7 7.48 -1.27 0.78
CA GLY A 7 7.41 -2.68 0.36
C GLY A 7 8.17 -2.93 -0.95
N ILE A 8 8.84 -1.92 -1.50
CA ILE A 8 9.62 -1.98 -2.75
C ILE A 8 11.07 -1.63 -2.42
N PRO A 9 11.94 -2.62 -2.12
CA PRO A 9 13.26 -2.39 -1.57
C PRO A 9 14.16 -1.47 -2.42
N GLU A 10 14.09 -1.59 -3.75
CA GLU A 10 14.89 -0.75 -4.63
C GLU A 10 14.38 0.70 -4.68
N PHE A 11 13.06 0.91 -4.54
CA PHE A 11 12.51 2.26 -4.44
C PHE A 11 12.87 2.90 -3.10
N ASP A 12 12.76 2.14 -2.00
CA ASP A 12 13.15 2.64 -0.69
C ASP A 12 14.60 3.10 -0.66
N LYS A 13 15.52 2.35 -1.28
CA LYS A 13 16.93 2.79 -1.44
C LYS A 13 17.05 4.11 -2.20
N LEU A 14 16.26 4.30 -3.26
CA LEU A 14 16.26 5.54 -4.06
C LEU A 14 15.80 6.77 -3.25
N ILE A 15 14.93 6.57 -2.26
CA ILE A 15 14.37 7.66 -1.43
C ILE A 15 14.91 7.69 0.01
N GLU A 16 16.12 7.18 0.21
CA GLU A 16 16.85 7.18 1.49
C GLU A 16 16.19 6.34 2.61
N GLY A 17 15.63 5.18 2.25
CA GLY A 17 15.08 4.19 3.17
C GLY A 17 13.57 4.32 3.43
N GLY A 18 12.81 4.83 2.46
CA GLY A 18 11.34 4.88 2.53
C GLY A 18 10.77 6.26 2.85
N ILE A 19 9.45 6.32 3.03
CA ILE A 19 8.68 7.57 3.23
C ILE A 19 8.87 8.08 4.67
N PRO A 20 9.23 9.36 4.89
CA PRO A 20 9.29 9.91 6.24
C PRO A 20 7.94 9.81 6.96
N GLN A 21 7.95 9.29 8.19
CA GLN A 21 6.71 9.14 8.97
C GLN A 21 6.06 10.50 9.26
N GLY A 22 4.73 10.55 9.14
CA GLY A 22 3.94 11.76 9.36
C GLY A 22 3.83 12.69 8.14
N PHE A 23 4.39 12.29 6.99
CA PHE A 23 4.32 13.08 5.77
C PHE A 23 3.05 12.74 4.97
N PHE A 24 2.52 13.75 4.28
CA PHE A 24 1.53 13.57 3.24
C PHE A 24 2.23 13.42 1.88
N VAL A 25 2.02 12.30 1.21
CA VAL A 25 2.71 11.96 -0.04
C VAL A 25 1.70 11.84 -1.17
N ALA A 26 1.99 12.49 -2.29
CA ALA A 26 1.24 12.33 -3.53
C ALA A 26 2.01 11.42 -4.50
N LEU A 27 1.37 10.35 -4.96
CA LEU A 27 1.89 9.48 -6.02
C LEU A 27 1.18 9.81 -7.33
N THR A 28 1.93 10.33 -8.31
CA THR A 28 1.36 10.83 -9.57
C THR A 28 1.94 10.10 -10.79
N GLY A 29 1.14 9.94 -11.84
CA GLY A 29 1.55 9.29 -13.09
C GLY A 29 0.36 8.97 -13.99
N GLU A 30 0.61 8.68 -15.26
CA GLU A 30 -0.42 8.33 -16.25
C GLU A 30 -1.15 7.02 -15.88
N PRO A 31 -2.36 6.77 -16.42
CA PRO A 31 -3.03 5.48 -16.25
C PRO A 31 -2.12 4.31 -16.66
N GLY A 32 -2.16 3.22 -15.88
CA GLY A 32 -1.33 2.03 -16.15
C GLY A 32 0.12 2.10 -15.65
N THR A 33 0.58 3.20 -15.06
CA THR A 33 1.96 3.30 -14.52
C THR A 33 2.18 2.59 -13.19
N GLY A 34 1.17 1.88 -12.66
CA GLY A 34 1.31 1.09 -11.43
C GLY A 34 1.04 1.83 -10.11
N LYS A 35 0.36 2.98 -10.13
CA LYS A 35 0.05 3.75 -8.90
C LYS A 35 -0.73 2.94 -7.86
N THR A 36 -1.78 2.23 -8.29
CA THR A 36 -2.59 1.35 -7.42
C THR A 36 -1.73 0.27 -6.80
N ILE A 37 -0.94 -0.43 -7.61
CA ILE A 37 -0.02 -1.50 -7.17
C ILE A 37 1.00 -0.96 -6.15
N PHE A 38 1.53 0.25 -6.36
CA PHE A 38 2.43 0.89 -5.40
C PHE A 38 1.73 1.18 -4.07
N ALA A 39 0.51 1.72 -4.11
CA ALA A 39 -0.28 1.99 -2.91
C ALA A 39 -0.61 0.69 -2.15
N GLU A 40 -0.99 -0.36 -2.86
CA GLU A 40 -1.22 -1.70 -2.29
C GLU A 40 0.05 -2.30 -1.68
N SER A 41 1.21 -2.12 -2.31
CA SER A 41 2.52 -2.53 -1.76
C SER A 41 2.79 -1.85 -0.41
N PHE A 42 2.58 -0.54 -0.33
CA PHE A 42 2.76 0.23 0.90
C PHE A 42 1.80 -0.25 2.01
N ILE A 43 0.55 -0.53 1.67
CA ILE A 43 -0.45 -1.04 2.61
C ILE A 43 -0.09 -2.44 3.09
N ASN A 44 0.29 -3.34 2.18
CA ASN A 44 0.72 -4.69 2.51
C ASN A 44 1.92 -4.69 3.47
N GLU A 45 2.87 -3.78 3.24
CA GLU A 45 4.04 -3.65 4.11
C GLU A 45 3.66 -3.19 5.51
N GLY A 46 2.81 -2.17 5.64
CA GLY A 46 2.28 -1.76 6.96
C GLY A 46 1.56 -2.90 7.67
N LEU A 47 0.73 -3.67 6.96
CA LEU A 47 0.04 -4.83 7.53
C LEU A 47 0.99 -5.93 8.04
N LYS A 48 2.10 -6.19 7.33
CA LYS A 48 3.15 -7.12 7.78
C LYS A 48 3.85 -6.63 9.04
N GLU A 49 4.13 -5.33 9.13
CA GLU A 49 4.81 -4.70 10.26
C GLU A 49 3.93 -4.59 11.52
N GLY A 50 2.62 -4.79 11.39
CA GLY A 50 1.70 -4.72 12.53
C GLY A 50 0.68 -3.61 12.44
N ASP A 51 0.83 -2.68 11.50
CA ASP A 51 0.09 -1.42 11.49
C ASP A 51 -1.39 -1.61 11.12
N PRO A 52 -2.29 -0.79 11.69
CA PRO A 52 -3.63 -0.63 11.17
C PRO A 52 -3.59 0.25 9.91
N CYS A 53 -4.27 -0.19 8.85
CA CYS A 53 -4.30 0.45 7.55
C CYS A 53 -5.74 0.75 7.10
N ILE A 54 -5.90 1.86 6.40
CA ILE A 54 -7.14 2.21 5.68
C ILE A 54 -6.78 2.42 4.22
N TYR A 55 -7.49 1.73 3.32
CA TYR A 55 -7.43 1.94 1.88
C TYR A 55 -8.74 2.59 1.44
N VAL A 56 -8.68 3.77 0.82
CA VAL A 56 -9.87 4.46 0.32
C VAL A 56 -9.79 4.51 -1.20
N THR A 57 -10.83 4.01 -1.87
CA THR A 57 -10.94 3.99 -3.32
C THR A 57 -12.24 4.63 -3.80
N THR A 58 -12.17 5.32 -4.94
CA THR A 58 -13.35 5.93 -5.59
C THR A 58 -13.63 5.34 -6.97
N GLU A 59 -12.66 4.65 -7.57
CA GLU A 59 -12.76 4.15 -8.94
C GLU A 59 -12.98 2.63 -8.99
N GLU A 60 -12.36 1.90 -8.06
CA GLU A 60 -12.39 0.45 -8.00
C GLU A 60 -13.20 -0.06 -6.81
N SER A 61 -13.85 -1.20 -6.97
CA SER A 61 -14.57 -1.86 -5.87
C SER A 61 -13.59 -2.51 -4.89
N ARG A 62 -14.03 -2.67 -3.63
CA ARG A 62 -13.31 -3.43 -2.60
C ARG A 62 -12.83 -4.80 -3.09
N ASP A 63 -13.69 -5.53 -3.78
CA ASP A 63 -13.37 -6.87 -4.30
C ASP A 63 -12.29 -6.81 -5.39
N SER A 64 -12.25 -5.76 -6.22
CA SER A 64 -11.21 -5.55 -7.23
C SER A 64 -9.84 -5.36 -6.58
N ILE A 65 -9.76 -4.52 -5.54
CA ILE A 65 -8.52 -4.28 -4.79
C ILE A 65 -8.01 -5.58 -4.16
N ILE A 66 -8.89 -6.34 -3.51
CA ILE A 66 -8.53 -7.64 -2.90
C ILE A 66 -8.01 -8.63 -3.96
N ALA A 67 -8.69 -8.71 -5.11
CA ALA A 67 -8.30 -9.59 -6.20
C ALA A 67 -6.96 -9.19 -6.84
N GLN A 68 -6.67 -7.89 -6.97
CA GLN A 68 -5.39 -7.39 -7.46
C GLN A 68 -4.25 -7.69 -6.49
N ALA A 69 -4.42 -7.36 -5.21
CA ALA A 69 -3.43 -7.65 -4.17
C ALA A 69 -3.05 -9.14 -4.15
N LYS A 70 -4.03 -10.04 -4.33
CA LYS A 70 -3.82 -11.49 -4.39
C LYS A 70 -2.90 -11.93 -5.54
N GLN A 71 -2.90 -11.23 -6.68
CA GLN A 71 -1.99 -11.52 -7.80
C GLN A 71 -0.52 -11.31 -7.43
N PHE A 72 -0.25 -10.47 -6.44
CA PHE A 72 1.09 -10.23 -5.88
C PHE A 72 1.38 -11.06 -4.62
N ASN A 73 0.54 -12.06 -4.32
CA ASN A 73 0.56 -12.84 -3.07
C ASN A 73 0.36 -11.99 -1.81
N TRP A 74 -0.37 -10.88 -1.91
CA TRP A 74 -0.76 -10.06 -0.76
C TRP A 74 -2.18 -10.44 -0.34
N ASN A 75 -2.29 -11.19 0.75
CA ASN A 75 -3.56 -11.74 1.23
C ASN A 75 -4.30 -10.72 2.11
N PHE A 76 -4.86 -9.67 1.51
CA PHE A 76 -5.60 -8.64 2.25
C PHE A 76 -6.79 -9.21 3.04
N GLU A 77 -7.40 -10.29 2.54
CA GLU A 77 -8.48 -11.04 3.21
C GLU A 77 -8.15 -11.40 4.66
N ASP A 78 -6.88 -11.71 4.97
CA ASP A 78 -6.44 -12.13 6.30
C ASP A 78 -6.53 -10.99 7.35
N TYR A 79 -6.51 -9.74 6.86
CA TYR A 79 -6.44 -8.51 7.66
C TYR A 79 -7.76 -7.74 7.74
N LEU A 80 -8.74 -8.05 6.88
CA LEU A 80 -10.00 -7.33 6.80
C LEU A 80 -10.72 -7.31 8.17
N GLU A 81 -11.25 -6.14 8.52
CA GLU A 81 -12.00 -5.88 9.77
C GLU A 81 -11.19 -6.13 11.06
N LYS A 82 -9.88 -6.39 10.95
CA LYS A 82 -8.94 -6.49 12.08
C LYS A 82 -7.93 -5.35 12.05
N ARG A 83 -7.22 -5.23 10.93
CA ARG A 83 -6.16 -4.24 10.69
C ARG A 83 -6.23 -3.59 9.31
N LEU A 84 -7.10 -4.05 8.43
CA LEU A 84 -7.36 -3.40 7.15
C LEU A 84 -8.84 -3.05 7.02
N ILE A 85 -9.13 -1.78 6.73
CA ILE A 85 -10.43 -1.32 6.26
C ILE A 85 -10.26 -0.84 4.82
N ILE A 86 -11.14 -1.30 3.93
CA ILE A 86 -11.21 -0.82 2.55
C ILE A 86 -12.56 -0.13 2.37
N ILE A 87 -12.52 1.16 2.05
CA ILE A 87 -13.68 2.05 1.85
C ILE A 87 -13.82 2.34 0.35
#